data_AF-A0A949EVF6-F1
#
_entry.id   AF-A0A949EVF6-F1
#
_cell.length_a   1.000
_cell.length_b   1.000
_cell.length_c   1.000
_cell.angle_alpha   90.00
_cell.angle_beta   90.00
_cell.angle_gamma   90.00
#
_symmetry.space_group_name_H-M   'P 1'
#
loop_
_entity.id
_entity.type
_entity.pdbx_description
1 polymer ?
#
loop_
_entity_poly.entity_id
_entity_poly.type
_entity_poly.pdbx_seq_one_letter_code
_entity_poly.pdbx_strand_id
1 'polypeptide(L)' 'NAAKKALEHGLKDVEVFVKGPGSGRESAIRAIQAAGLRVSAIKDVTPMPHNGCRPPKRRRV' A
#
# COMPACT_ATOMS: atom_id res chain seq x y z
N ASN A 1 -1.23 -15.04 -4.12
CA ASN A 1 -1.74 -13.79 -3.49
C ASN A 1 -1.55 -13.87 -1.99
N ALA A 2 -0.98 -12.83 -1.37
CA ALA A 2 -0.79 -12.77 0.08
C ALA A 2 -2.12 -12.90 0.85
N ALA A 3 -3.21 -12.35 0.30
CA ALA A 3 -4.55 -12.46 0.89
C ALA A 3 -5.06 -13.91 1.05
N LYS A 4 -4.68 -14.84 0.16
CA LYS A 4 -5.07 -16.26 0.30
C LYS A 4 -4.36 -16.94 1.47
N LYS A 5 -3.06 -16.68 1.65
CA LYS A 5 -2.30 -17.15 2.80
C LYS A 5 -2.85 -16.56 4.10
N ALA A 6 -3.24 -15.29 4.08
CA ALA A 6 -3.87 -14.64 5.23
C ALA A 6 -5.20 -15.30 5.63
N LEU A 7 -6.01 -15.72 4.65
CA LEU A 7 -7.25 -16.47 4.90
C LEU A 7 -7.00 -17.87 5.49
N GLU A 8 -5.95 -18.57 5.06
CA GLU A 8 -5.55 -19.87 5.64
C GLU A 8 -5.20 -19.72 7.13
N HIS A 9 -4.71 -18.55 7.54
CA HIS A 9 -4.44 -18.20 8.93
C HIS A 9 -5.65 -17.59 9.67
N GLY A 10 -6.83 -17.55 9.05
CA GLY A 10 -8.07 -17.11 9.69
C GLY A 10 -8.24 -15.60 9.84
N LEU A 11 -7.45 -14.79 9.11
CA LEU A 11 -7.58 -13.33 9.12
C LEU A 11 -8.90 -12.89 8.46
N LYS A 12 -9.64 -11.99 9.11
CA LYS A 12 -10.96 -11.50 8.65
C LYS A 12 -10.97 -9.99 8.37
N ASP A 13 -10.29 -9.22 9.22
CA ASP A 13 -10.21 -7.77 9.15
C ASP A 13 -8.76 -7.33 9.02
N VAL A 14 -8.48 -6.37 8.13
CA VAL A 14 -7.13 -5.87 7.84
C VAL A 14 -7.09 -4.35 7.71
N GLU A 15 -6.03 -3.75 8.27
CA GLU A 15 -5.66 -2.35 8.02
C GLU A 15 -4.61 -2.28 6.91
N VAL A 16 -4.84 -1.42 5.92
CA VAL A 16 -3.93 -1.26 4.77
C VAL A 16 -3.10 0.00 4.95
N PHE A 17 -1.79 -0.18 5.10
CA PHE A 17 -0.82 0.90 5.10
C PHE A 17 -0.14 0.98 3.75
N VAL A 18 -0.38 2.06 3.01
CA VAL A 18 0.21 2.28 1.69
C VAL A 18 1.36 3.26 1.79
N LYS A 19 2.46 2.98 1.10
CA LYS A 19 3.62 3.86 1.03
C LYS A 19 4.01 4.13 -0.41
N GLY A 20 3.96 5.40 -0.79
CA GLY A 20 4.44 5.88 -2.08
C GLY A 20 3.36 5.95 -3.17
N PRO A 21 3.58 6.79 -4.19
CA PRO A 21 2.78 6.81 -5.41
C PRO A 21 3.23 5.69 -6.36
N GLY A 22 2.28 4.91 -6.87
CA GLY A 22 2.56 3.86 -7.85
C GLY A 22 1.28 3.32 -8.47
N SER A 23 1.36 2.86 -9.71
CA SER A 23 0.21 2.35 -10.48
C SER A 23 -0.47 1.12 -9.84
N GLY A 24 0.27 0.36 -9.03
CA GLY A 24 -0.24 -0.81 -8.32
C GLY A 24 -1.04 -0.50 -7.05
N ARG A 25 -1.10 0.78 -6.61
CA ARG A 25 -1.69 1.15 -5.31
C ARG A 25 -3.16 0.75 -5.19
N GLU A 26 -4.01 1.26 -6.08
CA GLU A 26 -5.45 0.96 -6.03
C GLU A 26 -5.74 -0.49 -6.40
N SER A 27 -4.99 -1.02 -7.38
CA SER A 27 -5.09 -2.41 -7.81
C SER A 27 -4.85 -3.39 -6.67
N ALA A 28 -3.87 -3.11 -5.80
CA ALA A 28 -3.57 -3.94 -4.63
C ALA A 28 -4.69 -3.89 -3.59
N ILE A 29 -5.25 -2.70 -3.30
CA ILE A 29 -6.35 -2.54 -2.35
C ILE A 29 -7.59 -3.31 -2.83
N ARG A 30 -7.95 -3.15 -4.12
CA ARG A 30 -9.08 -3.88 -4.72
C ARG A 30 -8.86 -5.39 -4.71
N ALA A 31 -7.64 -5.86 -4.98
CA ALA A 31 -7.33 -7.28 -4.95
C ALA A 31 -7.44 -7.89 -3.54
N ILE A 32 -7.09 -7.14 -2.49
CA ILE A 32 -7.25 -7.57 -1.09
C ILE A 32 -8.73 -7.65 -0.73
N GLN A 33 -9.53 -6.67 -1.14
CA GLN A 33 -10.98 -6.67 -0.91
C GLN A 33 -11.68 -7.79 -1.68
N ALA A 34 -11.32 -8.01 -2.94
CA ALA A 34 -11.85 -9.10 -3.77
C ALA A 34 -11.45 -10.50 -3.26
N ALA A 35 -10.36 -10.59 -2.50
CA ALA A 35 -9.97 -11.84 -1.86
C ALA A 35 -10.83 -12.21 -0.65
N GLY A 36 -11.73 -11.34 -0.18
CA GLY A 36 -12.66 -11.64 0.93
C GLY A 36 -12.18 -11.16 2.31
N LEU A 37 -11.13 -10.34 2.37
CA LEU A 37 -10.70 -9.66 3.59
C LEU A 37 -11.44 -8.32 3.71
N ARG A 38 -11.99 -8.03 4.90
CA ARG A 38 -12.63 -6.74 5.17
C ARG A 38 -11.56 -5.70 5.49
N VAL A 39 -11.52 -4.62 4.71
CA VAL A 39 -10.60 -3.51 4.92
C VAL A 39 -11.23 -2.53 5.91
N SER A 40 -10.66 -2.40 7.10
CA SER A 40 -11.17 -1.50 8.15
C SER A 40 -10.69 -0.05 7.98
N ALA A 41 -9.44 0.12 7.56
CA ALA A 41 -8.84 1.43 7.32
C ALA A 41 -7.80 1.39 6.20
N ILE A 42 -7.69 2.50 5.48
CA ILE A 42 -6.64 2.74 4.48
C ILE A 42 -5.85 3.97 4.95
N LYS A 43 -4.58 3.77 5.29
CA LYS A 43 -3.67 4.83 5.76
C LYS A 43 -2.56 5.02 4.74
N ASP A 44 -2.39 6.25 4.26
CA ASP A 44 -1.25 6.62 3.45
C ASP A 44 -0.10 7.07 4.35
N VAL A 45 1.01 6.32 4.30
CA VAL A 45 2.23 6.58 5.06
C VAL A 45 3.36 7.00 4.12
N THR A 46 3.02 7.67 3.01
CA THR A 46 4.02 8.27 2.11
C THR A 46 4.81 9.33 2.86
N PRO A 47 6.16 9.21 2.92
CA PRO A 47 6.96 10.14 3.71
C PRO A 47 6.90 11.55 3.11
N MET A 48 6.56 12.54 3.93
CA MET A 48 6.63 13.96 3.56
C MET A 48 7.94 14.54 4.14
N PRO A 49 8.94 14.88 3.31
CA PRO A 49 10.20 15.40 3.81
C PRO A 49 10.09 16.90 4.15
N HIS A 50 10.39 17.27 5.40
CA HIS A 50 10.53 18.66 5.81
C HIS A 50 11.94 19.17 5.48
N ASN A 51 12.15 19.64 4.24
CA ASN A 51 13.43 20.20 3.77
C ASN A 51 14.68 19.38 4.16
N GLY A 52 14.59 18.05 4.02
CA GLY A 52 15.65 17.09 4.37
C GLY A 52 16.78 17.03 3.32
N CYS A 53 17.15 15.81 2.89
CA CYS A 53 18.19 15.63 1.89
C CYS A 53 17.82 16.25 0.53
N ARG A 54 18.81 16.85 -0.16
CA ARG A 54 18.64 17.40 -1.51
C ARG A 54 18.27 16.29 -2.51
N PRO A 55 17.14 16.39 -3.22
CA PRO A 55 16.80 15.44 -4.28
C PRO A 55 17.89 15.38 -5.37
N PRO A 56 18.09 14.22 -6.01
CA PRO A 56 19.04 14.09 -7.12
C PRO A 56 18.75 15.12 -8.22
N LYS A 57 19.83 15.60 -8.88
CA LYS A 57 19.71 16.49 -10.04
C LYS A 57 18.79 15.85 -11.08
N ARG A 58 17.87 16.63 -11.66
CA ARG A 58 16.98 16.19 -12.73
C ARG A 58 17.78 15.47 -13.82
N ARG A 59 17.35 14.27 -14.20
CA ARG A 59 18.01 13.49 -15.26
C ARG A 59 17.93 14.26 -16.59
N ARG A 60 19.03 14.24 -17.34
CA ARG A 60 19.09 14.72 -18.73
C ARG A 60 18.76 13.53 -19.62
N VAL A 61 17.49 13.39 -19.96
CA VAL A 61 16.99 12.48 -20.98
C VAL A 61 16.08 13.29 -21.87
#